data_AF-A0A0R0L9F6-F1
#
_entry.id   AF-A0A0R0L9F6-F1
#
_cell.length_a   1.000
_cell.length_b   1.000
_cell.length_c   1.000
_cell.angle_alpha   90.00
_cell.angle_beta   90.00
_cell.angle_gamma   90.00
#
_symmetry.space_group_name_H-M   'P 1'
#
loop_
_entity.id
_entity.type
_entity.pdbx_description
1 polymer ?
#
loop_
_entity_poly.entity_id
_entity_poly.type
_entity_poly.pdbx_seq_one_letter_code
_entity_poly.pdbx_strand_id
1 'polypeptide(L)'
;MHSMVKEGADFLRRDVPKLLEYLKRHSDEFSYTSEYHEKMVHPILDQSFFLDNTHKMRLKEEFKIEPWTFEQHVGEAVIIPSGCPYQIRNPKCCVHVELEFVSPENVSESIQLIDEVRLLPKDHKAKVEKLEFLLH
;
A
#
# COMPACT_ATOMS: atom_id res chain seq x y z
N MET A 1 -25.49 -15.87 -6.46
CA MET A 1 -24.69 -14.73 -6.98
C MET A 1 -23.83 -14.27 -5.81
N HIS A 2 -22.58 -14.72 -5.71
CA HIS A 2 -21.69 -14.29 -4.62
C HIS A 2 -21.30 -12.84 -4.90
N SER A 3 -21.71 -11.91 -4.04
CA SER A 3 -21.40 -10.49 -4.22
C SER A 3 -19.99 -10.21 -3.71
N MET A 4 -19.01 -10.24 -4.62
CA MET A 4 -17.70 -9.64 -4.39
C MET A 4 -17.86 -8.16 -4.02
N VAL A 5 -17.10 -7.71 -3.02
CA VAL A 5 -17.12 -6.34 -2.51
C VAL A 5 -15.82 -5.63 -2.90
N LYS A 6 -14.66 -6.22 -2.60
CA LYS A 6 -13.35 -5.62 -2.91
C LYS A 6 -12.41 -6.60 -3.60
N GLU A 7 -11.53 -6.07 -4.43
CA GLU A 7 -10.36 -6.75 -4.98
C GLU A 7 -9.11 -6.15 -4.35
N GLY A 8 -8.17 -6.97 -3.92
CA GLY A 8 -6.93 -6.51 -3.31
C GLY A 8 -5.69 -7.17 -3.89
N ALA A 9 -4.55 -6.52 -3.69
CA ALA A 9 -3.24 -7.07 -3.97
C ALA A 9 -2.30 -6.66 -2.82
N ASP A 10 -1.70 -7.65 -2.17
CA ASP A 10 -0.72 -7.48 -1.09
C ASP A 10 0.67 -7.88 -1.58
N PHE A 11 1.67 -7.03 -1.35
CA PHE A 11 3.05 -7.23 -1.75
C PHE A 11 3.89 -7.67 -0.55
N LEU A 12 4.66 -8.74 -0.73
CA LEU A 12 5.52 -9.23 0.34
C LEU A 12 6.52 -8.15 0.74
N ARG A 13 6.67 -7.94 2.06
CA ARG A 13 7.65 -7.00 2.63
C ARG A 13 9.06 -7.11 2.03
N ARG A 14 9.54 -8.33 1.77
CA ARG A 14 10.87 -8.57 1.18
C ARG A 14 11.04 -7.99 -0.23
N ASP A 15 9.94 -7.77 -0.94
CA ASP A 15 9.91 -7.26 -2.31
C ASP A 15 9.85 -5.73 -2.36
N VAL A 16 9.64 -5.06 -1.22
CA VAL A 16 9.52 -3.59 -1.10
C VAL A 16 10.67 -2.83 -1.77
N PRO A 17 11.96 -3.18 -1.59
CA PRO A 17 13.04 -2.43 -2.23
C PRO A 17 12.95 -2.42 -3.76
N LYS A 18 12.62 -3.59 -4.35
CA LYS A 18 12.44 -3.76 -5.80
C LYS A 18 11.14 -3.13 -6.29
N LEU A 19 10.08 -3.17 -5.48
CA LEU A 19 8.83 -2.49 -5.78
C LEU A 19 9.03 -0.97 -5.83
N LEU A 20 9.78 -0.40 -4.88
CA LEU A 20 10.15 1.02 -4.88
C LEU A 20 10.99 1.39 -6.12
N GLU A 21 11.89 0.52 -6.55
CA GLU A 21 12.65 0.69 -7.80
C GLU A 21 11.72 0.72 -9.02
N TYR A 22 10.78 -0.22 -9.12
CA TYR A 22 9.77 -0.24 -10.18
C TYR A 22 8.94 1.05 -10.21
N LEU A 23 8.40 1.48 -9.06
CA LEU A 23 7.57 2.68 -8.98
C LEU A 23 8.33 3.93 -9.38
N LYS A 24 9.61 4.05 -9.00
CA LYS A 24 10.47 5.16 -9.44
C LYS A 24 10.77 5.12 -10.93
N ARG A 25 11.00 3.94 -11.50
CA ARG A 25 11.34 3.77 -12.91
C ARG A 25 10.16 4.05 -13.85
N HIS A 26 8.94 3.77 -13.38
CA HIS A 26 7.72 3.87 -14.18
C HIS A 26 6.78 4.99 -13.70
N SER A 27 7.28 5.95 -12.89
CA SER A 27 6.43 6.97 -12.26
C SER A 27 5.65 7.83 -13.26
N ASP A 28 6.17 7.99 -14.48
CA ASP A 28 5.59 8.72 -15.59
C ASP A 28 4.39 8.02 -16.24
N GLU A 29 4.26 6.70 -16.07
CA GLU A 29 3.13 5.92 -16.60
C GLU A 29 1.83 6.15 -15.81
N PHE A 30 1.92 6.71 -14.61
CA PHE A 30 0.79 6.92 -13.71
C PHE A 30 0.17 8.33 -13.86
N SER A 31 0.06 8.81 -15.09
CA SER A 31 -0.35 10.18 -15.44
C SER A 31 -1.73 10.60 -14.93
N TYR A 32 -2.54 9.72 -14.35
CA TYR A 32 -3.79 10.08 -13.67
C TYR A 32 -3.58 10.93 -12.41
N THR A 33 -2.36 10.98 -11.85
CA THR A 33 -2.02 11.86 -10.72
C THR A 33 -1.55 13.26 -11.14
N SER A 34 -1.65 13.62 -12.44
CA SER A 34 -1.01 14.82 -12.99
C SER A 34 -1.65 16.15 -12.61
N GLU A 35 -2.88 16.18 -12.08
CA GLU A 35 -3.56 17.46 -11.78
C GLU A 35 -2.95 18.20 -10.57
N TYR A 36 -2.18 17.49 -9.74
CA TYR A 36 -1.35 18.08 -8.69
C TYR A 36 -0.05 17.27 -8.62
N HIS A 37 0.95 17.65 -9.42
CA HIS A 37 2.32 17.14 -9.23
C HIS A 37 2.88 17.66 -7.89
N GLU A 38 2.34 17.18 -6.76
CA GLU A 38 3.14 17.12 -5.54
C GLU A 38 4.38 16.31 -5.89
N LYS A 39 5.55 16.89 -5.59
CA LYS A 39 6.83 16.21 -5.81
C LYS A 39 6.76 14.89 -5.05
N MET A 40 6.79 13.77 -5.76
CA MET A 40 6.84 12.44 -5.15
C MET A 40 7.99 12.41 -4.14
N VAL A 41 7.66 12.33 -2.85
CA VAL A 41 8.61 12.25 -1.75
C VAL A 41 8.93 10.79 -1.48
N HIS A 42 7.92 9.94 -1.45
CA HIS A 42 8.06 8.52 -1.16
C HIS A 42 7.07 7.68 -1.98
N PRO A 43 7.53 6.84 -2.93
CA PRO A 43 6.63 6.18 -3.88
C PRO A 43 5.45 5.39 -3.26
N ILE A 44 5.66 4.70 -2.13
CA ILE A 44 4.58 3.97 -1.44
C ILE A 44 3.76 4.86 -0.48
N LEU A 45 4.42 5.58 0.44
CA LEU A 45 3.78 6.42 1.46
C LEU A 45 3.08 7.66 0.88
N ASP A 46 3.42 8.05 -0.35
CA ASP A 46 2.67 9.05 -1.11
C ASP A 46 1.35 8.47 -1.63
N GLN A 47 1.07 7.16 -1.53
CA GLN A 47 -0.18 6.52 -1.96
C GLN A 47 -0.66 6.99 -3.36
N SER A 48 0.26 7.31 -4.25
CA SER A 48 -0.03 7.94 -5.56
C SER A 48 -0.18 6.92 -6.68
N PHE A 49 0.17 5.66 -6.43
CA PHE A 49 0.22 4.64 -7.47
C PHE A 49 -0.84 3.57 -7.27
N PHE A 50 -1.48 3.17 -8.37
CA PHE A 50 -2.31 1.97 -8.44
C PHE A 50 -1.79 1.06 -9.55
N LEU A 51 -1.35 -0.15 -9.19
CA LEU A 51 -0.78 -1.13 -10.11
C LEU A 51 -1.90 -1.97 -10.72
N ASP A 52 -2.25 -1.68 -11.97
CA ASP A 52 -3.16 -2.49 -12.75
C ASP A 52 -2.55 -3.85 -13.15
N ASN A 53 -3.30 -4.63 -13.95
CA ASN A 53 -2.82 -5.94 -14.40
C ASN A 53 -1.57 -5.83 -15.30
N THR A 54 -1.44 -4.77 -16.09
CA THR A 54 -0.26 -4.52 -16.94
C THR A 54 0.97 -4.32 -16.07
N HIS A 55 0.87 -3.49 -15.03
CA HIS A 55 1.95 -3.26 -14.07
C HIS A 55 2.31 -4.52 -13.29
N LYS A 56 1.30 -5.30 -12.83
CA LYS A 56 1.52 -6.57 -12.12
C LYS A 56 2.24 -7.60 -12.99
N MET A 57 1.87 -7.73 -14.26
CA MET A 57 2.56 -8.63 -15.20
C MET A 57 4.02 -8.21 -15.40
N ARG A 58 4.27 -6.91 -15.59
CA ARG A 58 5.64 -6.39 -15.75
C ARG A 58 6.50 -6.58 -14.50
N LEU A 59 5.94 -6.35 -13.30
CA LEU A 59 6.61 -6.65 -12.03
C LEU A 59 7.04 -8.12 -11.92
N LYS A 60 6.18 -9.04 -12.37
CA LYS A 60 6.49 -10.48 -12.39
C LYS A 60 7.60 -10.80 -13.38
N GLU A 61 7.58 -10.21 -14.56
CA GLU A 61 8.56 -10.45 -15.61
C GLU A 61 9.94 -9.86 -15.28
N GLU A 62 10.00 -8.58 -14.91
CA GLU A 62 11.24 -7.82 -14.71
C GLU A 62 11.83 -8.00 -13.31
N PHE A 63 11.00 -7.95 -12.26
CA PHE A 63 11.46 -7.92 -10.86
C PHE A 63 11.27 -9.25 -10.12
N LYS A 64 10.56 -10.21 -10.72
CA LYS A 64 10.13 -11.49 -10.12
C LYS A 64 9.24 -11.29 -8.89
N ILE A 65 8.44 -10.22 -8.92
CA ILE A 65 7.47 -9.90 -7.88
C ILE A 65 6.08 -10.29 -8.36
N GLU A 66 5.38 -11.08 -7.56
CA GLU A 66 3.97 -11.40 -7.77
C GLU A 66 3.20 -11.10 -6.48
N PRO A 67 2.29 -10.11 -6.47
CA PRO A 67 1.48 -9.84 -5.28
C PRO A 67 0.49 -10.98 -5.02
N TRP A 68 0.13 -11.16 -3.75
CA TRP A 68 -1.00 -12.00 -3.40
C TRP A 68 -2.30 -11.25 -3.71
N THR A 69 -3.03 -11.71 -4.71
CA THR A 69 -4.32 -11.13 -5.12
C THR A 69 -5.48 -11.83 -4.44
N PHE A 70 -6.47 -11.07 -3.98
CA PHE A 70 -7.63 -11.60 -3.28
C PHE A 70 -8.93 -10.88 -3.62
N GLU A 71 -10.04 -11.58 -3.41
CA GLU A 71 -11.40 -11.05 -3.47
C GLU A 71 -12.00 -11.10 -2.07
N GLN A 72 -12.45 -9.96 -1.56
CA GLN A 72 -13.10 -9.86 -0.24
C GLN A 72 -14.62 -9.77 -0.42
N HIS A 73 -15.32 -10.67 0.25
CA HIS A 73 -16.77 -10.74 0.33
C HIS A 73 -17.30 -10.11 1.62
N VAL A 74 -18.62 -9.92 1.69
CA VAL A 74 -19.29 -9.38 2.88
C VAL A 74 -19.02 -10.27 4.09
N GLY A 75 -18.53 -9.67 5.18
CA GLY A 75 -18.25 -10.36 6.44
C GLY A 75 -16.87 -10.99 6.55
N GLU A 76 -16.05 -10.96 5.48
CA GLU A 76 -14.67 -11.43 5.52
C GLU A 76 -13.74 -10.36 6.10
N ALA A 77 -12.75 -10.78 6.88
CA ALA A 77 -11.67 -9.93 7.36
C ALA A 77 -10.37 -10.29 6.63
N VAL A 78 -9.61 -9.28 6.23
CA VAL A 78 -8.29 -9.42 5.62
C VAL A 78 -7.28 -8.83 6.59
N ILE A 79 -6.21 -9.58 6.90
CA ILE A 79 -5.14 -9.14 7.78
C ILE A 79 -3.90 -8.87 6.93
N ILE A 80 -3.41 -7.63 6.93
CA ILE A 80 -2.19 -7.23 6.25
C ILE A 80 -1.07 -7.00 7.28
N PRO A 81 0.03 -7.76 7.24
CA PRO A 81 1.15 -7.56 8.17
C PRO A 81 1.84 -6.21 8.00
N SER A 82 2.46 -5.71 9.07
CA SER A 82 3.27 -4.48 8.99
C SER A 82 4.38 -4.61 7.95
N GLY A 83 4.53 -3.58 7.12
CA GLY A 83 5.57 -3.48 6.10
C GLY A 83 5.23 -4.16 4.77
N CYS A 84 4.04 -4.75 4.64
CA CYS A 84 3.51 -5.23 3.36
C CYS A 84 2.68 -4.11 2.69
N PRO A 85 3.14 -3.53 1.57
CA PRO A 85 2.32 -2.59 0.81
C PRO A 85 1.13 -3.32 0.21
N TYR A 86 -0.03 -2.67 0.18
CA TYR A 86 -1.22 -3.25 -0.43
C TYR A 86 -2.01 -2.18 -1.18
N GLN A 87 -2.88 -2.64 -2.07
CA GLN A 87 -3.82 -1.78 -2.80
C GLN A 87 -5.18 -2.45 -2.89
N ILE A 88 -6.23 -1.64 -2.87
CA ILE A 88 -7.62 -2.09 -2.83
C ILE A 88 -8.39 -1.40 -3.96
N ARG A 89 -9.21 -2.18 -4.67
CA ARG A 89 -10.15 -1.70 -5.68
C ARG A 89 -11.56 -2.17 -5.31
N ASN A 90 -12.51 -1.24 -5.36
CA ASN A 90 -13.91 -1.51 -5.03
C ASN A 90 -14.74 -1.55 -6.32
N PRO A 91 -14.98 -2.73 -6.94
CA PRO A 91 -15.80 -2.83 -8.15
C PRO A 91 -17.29 -2.50 -7.91
N LYS A 92 -17.74 -2.45 -6.66
CA LYS A 92 -19.10 -2.05 -6.25
C LYS A 92 -19.02 -1.04 -5.11
N CYS A 93 -20.15 -0.48 -4.70
CA CYS A 93 -20.21 0.31 -3.46
C CYS A 93 -19.88 -0.58 -2.26
N CYS A 94 -18.97 -0.12 -1.40
CA CYS A 94 -18.47 -0.88 -0.27
C CYS A 94 -18.38 0.01 0.97
N VAL A 95 -18.73 -0.54 2.12
CA VAL A 95 -18.37 0.00 3.42
C VAL A 95 -17.39 -0.98 4.06
N HIS A 96 -16.34 -0.46 4.66
CA HIS A 96 -15.36 -1.26 5.38
C HIS A 96 -14.97 -0.56 6.68
N VAL A 97 -14.43 -1.36 7.59
CA VAL A 97 -13.83 -0.88 8.83
C VAL A 97 -12.41 -1.40 8.84
N GLU A 98 -11.46 -0.52 9.12
CA GLU A 98 -10.05 -0.85 9.29
C GLU A 98 -9.71 -0.72 10.78
N LEU A 99 -8.94 -1.69 11.28
CA LEU A 99 -8.46 -1.70 12.66
C LEU A 99 -6.96 -1.97 12.62
N GLU A 100 -6.19 -1.03 13.16
CA GLU A 100 -4.76 -1.21 13.35
C GLU A 100 -4.48 -1.89 14.69
N PHE A 101 -3.51 -2.79 14.70
CA PHE A 101 -3.03 -3.46 15.90
C PHE A 101 -1.53 -3.75 15.79
N VAL A 102 -0.86 -3.89 16.94
CA VAL A 102 0.56 -4.28 16.99
C VAL A 102 0.65 -5.71 17.50
N SER A 103 1.15 -6.61 16.66
CA SER A 103 1.43 -8.00 17.03
C SER A 103 2.88 -8.14 17.53
N PRO A 104 3.15 -9.00 18.53
CA PRO A 104 4.52 -9.25 19.01
C PRO A 104 5.50 -9.65 17.89
N GLU A 105 5.02 -10.39 16.90
CA GLU A 105 5.80 -10.89 15.77
C GLU A 105 6.24 -9.78 14.81
N ASN A 106 5.53 -8.64 14.77
CA ASN A 106 5.81 -7.53 13.86
C ASN A 106 6.31 -6.26 14.56
N VAL A 107 6.45 -6.24 15.89
CA VAL A 107 6.78 -5.02 16.65
C VAL A 107 8.06 -4.33 16.16
N SER A 108 9.11 -5.10 15.85
CA SER A 108 10.36 -4.54 15.32
C SER A 108 10.19 -3.86 13.97
N GLU A 109 9.36 -4.45 13.10
CA GLU A 109 9.02 -3.90 11.79
C GLU A 109 8.18 -2.63 11.94
N SER A 110 7.17 -2.66 12.82
CA SER A 110 6.32 -1.50 13.09
C SER A 110 7.15 -0.30 13.58
N ILE A 111 8.14 -0.53 14.46
CA ILE A 111 9.06 0.52 14.92
C ILE A 111 9.88 1.10 13.77
N GLN A 112 10.47 0.25 12.91
CA GLN A 112 11.24 0.70 11.75
C GLN A 112 10.41 1.57 10.81
N LEU A 113 9.17 1.16 10.50
CA LEU A 113 8.26 1.94 9.65
C LEU A 113 7.83 3.26 10.28
N ILE A 114 7.75 3.34 11.61
CA ILE A 114 7.48 4.61 12.32
C ILE A 114 8.70 5.53 12.17
N ASP A 115 9.91 5.00 12.34
CA ASP A 115 11.15 5.77 12.18
C ASP A 115 11.33 6.26 10.73
N GLU A 116 11.01 5.46 9.72
CA GLU A 116 10.98 5.88 8.32
C GLU A 116 10.00 7.05 8.09
N VAL A 117 8.78 6.96 8.65
CA VAL A 117 7.80 8.04 8.54
C VAL A 117 8.28 9.30 9.27
N ARG A 118 8.98 9.18 10.40
CA ARG A 118 9.55 10.33 11.13
C ARG A 118 10.57 11.11 10.29
N LEU A 119 11.28 10.46 9.37
CA LEU A 119 12.28 11.07 8.48
C LEU A 119 11.67 11.86 7.31
N LEU A 120 10.37 11.69 7.03
CA LEU A 120 9.69 12.43 5.96
C LEU A 120 9.57 13.95 6.28
N PRO A 121 9.32 14.82 5.28
CA PRO A 121 8.99 16.22 5.50
C PRO A 121 7.88 16.42 6.54
N LYS A 122 7.88 17.55 7.26
CA LYS A 122 6.95 17.79 8.38
C LYS A 122 5.47 17.77 7.97
N ASP A 123 5.21 18.18 6.75
CA ASP A 123 3.93 18.32 6.07
C ASP A 123 3.55 17.09 5.23
N HIS A 124 4.35 16.02 5.28
CA HIS A 124 4.06 14.80 4.53
C HIS A 124 2.82 14.09 5.08
N LYS A 125 1.86 13.75 4.21
CA LYS A 125 0.58 13.15 4.59
C LYS A 125 0.66 11.88 5.45
N ALA A 126 1.62 10.99 5.18
CA ALA A 126 1.85 9.79 5.98
C ALA A 126 2.18 10.07 7.47
N LYS A 127 2.66 11.28 7.82
CA LYS A 127 2.81 11.69 9.22
C LYS A 127 1.47 11.98 9.88
N VAL A 128 0.51 12.54 9.15
CA VAL A 128 -0.84 12.85 9.66
C VAL A 128 -1.60 11.55 9.95
N GLU A 129 -1.55 10.58 9.03
CA GLU A 129 -2.24 9.29 9.17
C GLU A 129 -1.72 8.48 10.37
N LYS A 130 -0.41 8.46 10.62
CA LYS A 130 0.18 7.72 11.76
C LYS A 130 0.02 8.40 13.12
N LEU A 131 -0.30 9.68 13.18
CA LEU A 131 -0.35 10.44 14.43
C LEU A 131 -1.58 10.11 15.30
N GLU A 132 -2.58 9.43 14.77
CA GLU A 132 -3.81 9.12 15.52
C GLU A 132 -3.62 8.02 16.59
N PHE A 133 -2.58 7.18 16.50
CA PHE A 133 -2.37 6.06 17.43
C PHE A 133 -1.41 6.32 18.61
N LEU A 134 -0.78 7.50 18.67
CA LEU A 134 0.17 7.85 19.76
C LEU A 134 -0.43 8.79 20.82
N LEU A 135 -1.75 9.06 20.79
CA LEU A 135 -2.44 9.99 21.69
C LEU A 135 -3.36 9.34 22.75
N HIS A 136 -3.24 8.04 23.00
CA HIS A 136 -3.88 7.34 24.11
C HIS A 136 -2.87 6.50 24.90
#